data_AF-A0A9Q8WML2-F1
#
_entry.id   AF-A0A9Q8WML2-F1
#
_cell.length_a   1.000
_cell.length_b   1.000
_cell.length_c   1.000
_cell.angle_alpha   90.00
_cell.angle_beta   90.00
_cell.angle_gamma   90.00
#
_symmetry.space_group_name_H-M   'P 1'
#
loop_
_entity.id
_entity.type
_entity.pdbx_description
1 polymer ?
#
loop_
_entity_poly.entity_id
_entity_poly.type
_entity_poly.pdbx_seq_one_letter_code
_entity_poly.pdbx_strand_id
1 'polypeptide(L)'
;MKIELHVAKDMNSVFETLKKRLNARGKDLLYVTLCRDMKSPLQYQVDFLHRTVRDFFIDQQVINQMMRTRETLSFSPALSVCRIMLALSKAVPFSTSEPDFNQVFLFSDGLMRCACTVEEEYETYRVASDDRLHDAQNDLNQTFRLLDELDNTNTARTGDLSAHWTSLKDIPKGAFQERNLKNFIGAAIQSRLSLYVKQKITQNKGQIQTKKGRPLLDYALRPTMVTPLQLPIQEGPVLAIVQFLLENGADPNEKLKIYGGKTPWSLFLSVCYGHSLGSDKCGLDTDEITGTMESMLLHGADSACMVTDNRDEQMNVLEIAERMELSECRVCRIRKVMRAKETTQQPGLLKRVRTLIWGELE
;
A
#
# COMPACT_ATOMS: atom_id res chain seq x y z
N MET A 1 -9.25 -1.95 40.30
CA MET A 1 -10.53 -1.29 40.61
C MET A 1 -10.47 0.24 40.76
N LYS A 2 -9.59 0.84 41.59
CA LYS A 2 -9.53 2.33 41.72
C LYS A 2 -8.92 3.06 40.51
N ILE A 3 -8.01 2.42 39.76
CA ILE A 3 -7.32 3.02 38.61
C ILE A 3 -8.26 3.13 37.39
N GLU A 4 -9.06 2.10 37.12
CA GLU A 4 -10.05 2.10 36.01
C GLU A 4 -11.16 3.15 36.21
N LEU A 5 -11.58 3.37 37.46
CA LEU A 5 -12.60 4.36 37.82
C LEU A 5 -12.13 5.81 37.66
N HIS A 6 -10.82 6.08 37.81
CA HIS A 6 -10.26 7.41 37.59
C HIS A 6 -10.10 7.71 36.09
N VAL A 7 -9.56 6.75 35.32
CA VAL A 7 -9.40 6.88 33.86
C VAL A 7 -10.76 7.05 33.16
N ALA A 8 -11.81 6.35 33.62
CA ALA A 8 -13.16 6.50 33.06
C ALA A 8 -13.79 7.87 33.37
N LYS A 9 -13.55 8.44 34.56
CA LYS A 9 -14.03 9.80 34.91
C LYS A 9 -13.34 10.87 34.07
N ASP A 10 -12.04 10.72 33.84
CA ASP A 10 -11.25 11.65 33.04
C ASP A 10 -11.63 11.58 31.55
N MET A 11 -11.89 10.38 31.01
CA MET A 11 -12.38 10.25 29.63
C MET A 11 -13.75 10.90 29.41
N ASN A 12 -14.70 10.74 30.33
CA ASN A 12 -16.01 11.38 30.22
C ASN A 12 -15.91 12.92 30.27
N SER A 13 -15.03 13.45 31.13
CA SER A 13 -14.72 14.88 31.19
C SER A 13 -14.15 15.40 29.85
N VAL A 14 -13.18 14.67 29.29
CA VAL A 14 -12.57 15.00 27.99
C VAL A 14 -13.60 14.93 26.86
N PHE A 15 -14.44 13.89 26.83
CA PHE A 15 -15.52 13.74 25.87
C PHE A 15 -16.50 14.90 25.91
N GLU A 16 -17.02 15.26 27.08
CA GLU A 16 -17.96 16.38 27.22
C GLU A 16 -17.31 17.72 26.83
N THR A 17 -16.03 17.90 27.13
CA THR A 17 -15.28 19.09 26.71
C THR A 17 -15.12 19.15 25.19
N LEU A 18 -14.75 18.03 24.56
CA LEU A 18 -14.62 17.92 23.10
C LEU A 18 -15.97 18.11 22.40
N LYS A 19 -17.03 17.49 22.89
CA LYS A 19 -18.40 17.63 22.38
C LYS A 19 -18.86 19.09 22.43
N LYS A 20 -18.65 19.78 23.56
CA LYS A 20 -18.95 21.22 23.68
C LYS A 20 -18.15 22.05 22.68
N ARG A 21 -16.85 21.79 22.53
CA ARG A 21 -15.99 22.49 21.54
C ARG A 21 -16.44 22.22 20.11
N LEU A 22 -16.78 20.99 19.78
CA LEU A 22 -17.23 20.57 18.46
C LEU A 22 -18.57 21.23 18.12
N ASN A 23 -19.53 21.25 19.05
CA ASN A 23 -20.80 21.95 18.86
C ASN A 23 -20.61 23.47 18.74
N ALA A 24 -19.75 24.08 19.57
CA ALA A 24 -19.49 25.51 19.52
C ALA A 24 -18.81 25.97 18.22
N ARG A 25 -17.88 25.15 17.68
CA ARG A 25 -17.20 25.42 16.40
C ARG A 25 -18.03 25.01 15.19
N GLY A 26 -18.79 23.93 15.35
CA GLY A 26 -19.66 23.37 14.34
C GLY A 26 -20.98 24.10 14.18
N LYS A 27 -21.45 24.90 15.15
CA LYS A 27 -22.69 25.73 15.05
C LYS A 27 -23.87 25.01 14.36
N ASP A 28 -24.21 23.80 14.81
CA ASP A 28 -25.28 22.95 14.24
C ASP A 28 -25.04 22.43 12.81
N LEU A 29 -23.83 22.56 12.27
CA LEU A 29 -23.42 22.02 10.97
C LEU A 29 -23.22 20.49 10.98
N LEU A 30 -23.10 19.89 12.16
CA LEU A 30 -22.89 18.46 12.38
C LEU A 30 -23.97 17.93 13.33
N TYR A 31 -24.76 16.98 12.85
CA TYR A 31 -25.68 16.22 13.71
C TYR A 31 -25.07 14.86 14.01
N VAL A 32 -24.75 14.61 15.28
CA VAL A 32 -24.18 13.34 15.74
C VAL A 32 -25.26 12.46 16.35
N THR A 33 -25.45 11.26 15.83
CA THR A 33 -26.40 10.28 16.35
C THR A 33 -25.69 9.07 16.92
N LEU A 34 -26.43 8.34 17.75
CA LEU A 34 -26.01 7.07 18.31
C LEU A 34 -26.62 5.94 17.47
N CYS A 35 -25.81 5.29 16.65
CA CYS A 35 -26.17 4.05 15.97
C CYS A 35 -26.00 2.89 16.95
N ARG A 36 -27.12 2.41 17.51
CA ARG A 36 -27.14 1.35 18.54
C ARG A 36 -26.68 -0.02 18.02
N ASP A 37 -26.71 -0.20 16.70
CA ASP A 37 -26.30 -1.45 16.05
C ASP A 37 -24.77 -1.53 15.86
N MET A 38 -24.07 -0.39 15.97
CA MET A 38 -22.63 -0.32 15.83
C MET A 38 -21.94 -0.45 17.19
N LYS A 39 -20.87 -1.26 17.25
CA LYS A 39 -20.04 -1.39 18.46
C LYS A 39 -19.17 -0.13 18.65
N SER A 40 -18.89 0.24 19.90
CA SER A 40 -17.86 1.23 20.22
C SER A 40 -16.53 0.85 19.54
N PRO A 41 -15.79 1.79 18.91
CA PRO A 41 -15.97 3.24 18.93
C PRO A 41 -16.93 3.83 17.87
N LEU A 42 -17.47 3.01 16.95
CA LEU A 42 -18.26 3.46 15.79
C LEU A 42 -19.75 3.75 16.08
N GLN A 43 -20.17 3.64 17.33
CA GLN A 43 -21.56 3.90 17.73
C GLN A 43 -22.00 5.35 17.49
N TYR A 44 -21.08 6.30 17.39
CA TYR A 44 -21.39 7.70 17.10
C TYR A 44 -21.13 8.00 15.63
N GLN A 45 -22.18 8.40 14.90
CA GLN A 45 -22.10 8.74 13.47
C GLN A 45 -22.56 10.17 13.23
N VAL A 46 -22.07 10.78 12.16
CA VAL A 46 -22.55 12.09 11.69
C VAL A 46 -23.62 11.84 10.64
N ASP A 47 -24.89 12.02 11.01
CA ASP A 47 -26.03 11.71 10.14
C ASP A 47 -26.40 12.85 9.19
N PHE A 48 -26.14 14.09 9.61
CA PHE A 48 -26.53 15.26 8.83
C PHE A 48 -25.41 16.30 8.81
N LEU A 49 -25.01 16.65 7.58
CA LEU A 49 -24.24 17.84 7.26
C LEU A 49 -25.24 18.89 6.77
N HIS A 50 -25.26 20.07 7.39
CA HIS A 50 -26.14 21.16 6.92
C HIS A 50 -25.87 21.47 5.45
N ARG A 51 -26.89 21.88 4.67
CA ARG A 51 -26.79 22.11 3.23
C ARG A 51 -25.61 23.01 2.85
N THR A 52 -25.32 24.05 3.64
CA THR A 52 -24.18 24.94 3.42
C THR A 52 -22.83 24.24 3.55
N VAL A 53 -22.73 23.17 4.35
CA VAL A 53 -21.53 22.33 4.46
C VAL A 53 -21.39 21.45 3.22
N ARG A 54 -22.50 20.89 2.73
CA ARG A 54 -22.50 20.14 1.48
C ARG A 54 -22.09 21.04 0.31
N ASP A 55 -22.70 22.22 0.21
CA ASP A 55 -22.39 23.20 -0.83
C ASP A 55 -20.92 23.67 -0.72
N PHE A 56 -20.39 23.82 0.50
CA PHE A 56 -18.97 24.08 0.75
C PHE A 56 -18.04 22.96 0.26
N PHE A 57 -18.42 21.69 0.46
CA PHE A 57 -17.64 20.54 -0.04
C PHE A 57 -17.74 20.34 -1.56
N ILE A 58 -18.83 20.78 -2.18
CA ILE A 58 -19.00 20.74 -3.64
C ILE A 58 -18.18 21.85 -4.32
N ASP A 59 -18.10 23.04 -3.70
CA ASP A 59 -17.31 24.15 -4.23
C ASP A 59 -15.81 23.99 -3.92
N GLN A 60 -15.15 23.19 -4.77
CA GLN A 60 -13.71 22.97 -4.69
C GLN A 60 -12.89 24.27 -4.83
N GLN A 61 -13.43 25.34 -5.43
CA GLN A 61 -12.68 26.59 -5.58
C GLN A 61 -12.49 27.28 -4.23
N VAL A 62 -13.53 27.32 -3.40
CA VAL A 62 -13.46 27.89 -2.05
C VAL A 62 -12.50 27.09 -1.16
N ILE A 63 -12.56 25.76 -1.21
CA ILE A 63 -11.63 24.90 -0.45
C ILE A 63 -10.19 25.14 -0.90
N ASN A 64 -9.94 25.14 -2.20
CA ASN A 64 -8.60 25.38 -2.75
C ASN A 64 -8.08 26.78 -2.38
N GLN A 65 -8.95 27.80 -2.40
CA GLN A 65 -8.61 29.15 -1.97
C GLN A 65 -8.32 29.21 -0.46
N MET A 66 -9.10 28.53 0.38
CA MET A 66 -8.86 28.44 1.82
C MET A 66 -7.55 27.71 2.14
N MET A 67 -7.24 26.62 1.43
CA MET A 67 -5.97 25.91 1.56
C MET A 67 -4.78 26.79 1.18
N ARG A 68 -4.93 27.63 0.14
CA ARG A 68 -3.88 28.59 -0.28
C ARG A 68 -3.72 29.78 0.66
N THR A 69 -4.79 30.19 1.35
CA THR A 69 -4.79 31.40 2.21
C THR A 69 -4.50 31.10 3.67
N ARG A 70 -4.63 29.85 4.12
CA ARG A 70 -4.30 29.43 5.48
C ARG A 70 -3.05 28.57 5.48
N GLU A 71 -1.90 29.21 5.69
CA GLU A 71 -0.68 28.50 6.05
C GLU A 71 -0.87 27.84 7.43
N THR A 72 -1.13 26.53 7.43
CA THR A 72 -1.14 25.72 8.64
C THR A 72 0.24 25.09 8.83
N LEU A 73 1.23 25.94 9.15
CA LEU A 73 2.66 25.60 9.19
C LEU A 73 3.06 24.43 10.11
N SER A 74 2.15 23.88 10.93
CA SER A 74 2.47 22.84 11.93
C SER A 74 1.49 21.66 11.96
N PHE A 75 0.54 21.58 11.03
CA PHE A 75 -0.48 20.54 11.05
C PHE A 75 -0.42 19.67 9.80
N SER A 76 0.06 18.43 9.96
CA SER A 76 -0.09 17.39 8.93
C SER A 76 -1.44 16.69 9.09
N PRO A 77 -2.37 16.84 8.13
CA PRO A 77 -3.67 16.18 8.17
C PRO A 77 -3.52 14.65 8.09
N ALA A 78 -2.68 14.16 7.19
CA ALA A 78 -2.46 12.74 6.97
C ALA A 78 -1.90 12.04 8.22
N LEU A 79 -0.87 12.61 8.85
CA LEU A 79 -0.32 12.09 10.10
C LEU A 79 -1.35 12.11 11.23
N SER A 80 -2.18 13.16 11.30
CA SER A 80 -3.23 13.26 12.31
C SER A 80 -4.28 12.17 12.14
N VAL A 81 -4.67 11.86 10.90
CA VAL A 81 -5.56 10.73 10.61
C VAL A 81 -4.89 9.40 10.96
N CYS A 82 -3.60 9.20 10.67
CA CYS A 82 -2.86 8.01 11.11
C CYS A 82 -2.97 7.80 12.63
N ARG A 83 -2.78 8.87 13.42
CA ARG A 83 -2.92 8.82 14.90
C ARG A 83 -4.34 8.43 15.32
N ILE A 84 -5.36 9.00 14.67
CA ILE A 84 -6.76 8.69 14.95
C ILE A 84 -7.07 7.23 14.60
N MET A 85 -6.65 6.75 13.43
CA MET A 85 -6.88 5.38 13.00
C MET A 85 -6.22 4.36 13.93
N LEU A 86 -5.00 4.64 14.43
CA LEU A 86 -4.36 3.81 15.45
C LEU A 86 -5.14 3.82 16.77
N ALA A 87 -5.61 4.99 17.22
CA ALA A 87 -6.41 5.10 18.43
C ALA A 87 -7.74 4.34 18.30
N LEU A 88 -8.40 4.40 17.13
CA LEU A 88 -9.62 3.65 16.84
C LEU A 88 -9.35 2.15 16.78
N SER A 89 -8.28 1.72 16.10
CA SER A 89 -7.82 0.33 16.10
C SER A 89 -7.60 -0.18 17.52
N LYS A 90 -6.99 0.63 18.40
CA LYS A 90 -6.84 0.34 19.83
C LYS A 90 -8.16 0.32 20.61
N ALA A 91 -9.17 1.06 20.19
CA ALA A 91 -10.47 1.10 20.85
C ALA A 91 -11.41 -0.04 20.43
N VAL A 92 -11.13 -0.75 19.32
CA VAL A 92 -11.96 -1.87 18.87
C VAL A 92 -12.00 -2.96 19.96
N PRO A 93 -13.20 -3.35 20.44
CA PRO A 93 -13.35 -4.43 21.40
C PRO A 93 -13.05 -5.77 20.73
N PHE A 94 -12.01 -6.45 21.20
CA PHE A 94 -11.75 -7.85 20.89
C PHE A 94 -12.59 -8.71 21.83
N SER A 95 -13.80 -9.12 21.41
CA SER A 95 -14.53 -10.16 22.18
C SER A 95 -13.94 -11.53 21.85
N THR A 96 -13.84 -12.38 22.87
CA THR A 96 -13.30 -13.74 22.76
C THR A 96 -14.20 -14.68 21.95
N SER A 97 -15.45 -14.30 21.67
CA SER A 97 -16.41 -15.13 20.96
C SER A 97 -16.36 -14.96 19.44
N GLU A 98 -16.23 -13.73 18.94
CA GLU A 98 -16.10 -13.40 17.49
C GLU A 98 -15.47 -12.00 17.34
N PRO A 99 -14.17 -11.89 17.08
CA PRO A 99 -13.54 -10.59 16.87
C PRO A 99 -14.12 -9.94 15.61
N ASP A 100 -14.52 -8.66 15.70
CA ASP A 100 -14.94 -7.87 14.54
C ASP A 100 -13.69 -7.43 13.76
N PHE A 101 -13.10 -8.38 13.04
CA PHE A 101 -11.91 -8.17 12.23
C PHE A 101 -12.15 -7.14 11.12
N ASN A 102 -13.39 -6.94 10.68
CA ASN A 102 -13.73 -5.94 9.67
C ASN A 102 -13.40 -4.53 10.16
N GLN A 103 -13.69 -4.19 11.42
CA GLN A 103 -13.31 -2.89 11.99
C GLN A 103 -11.80 -2.75 12.13
N VAL A 104 -11.11 -3.81 12.58
CA VAL A 104 -9.64 -3.80 12.69
C VAL A 104 -9.01 -3.54 11.33
N PHE A 105 -9.48 -4.22 10.28
CA PHE A 105 -9.01 -4.02 8.92
C PHE A 105 -9.36 -2.64 8.37
N LEU A 106 -10.56 -2.13 8.65
CA LEU A 106 -10.98 -0.79 8.23
C LEU A 106 -10.03 0.29 8.74
N PHE A 107 -9.73 0.28 10.04
CA PHE A 107 -8.83 1.27 10.63
C PHE A 107 -7.38 1.04 10.22
N SER A 108 -6.95 -0.23 10.12
CA SER A 108 -5.58 -0.55 9.71
C SER A 108 -5.29 -0.12 8.28
N ASP A 109 -6.20 -0.42 7.35
CA ASP A 109 -6.08 0.00 5.96
C ASP A 109 -6.19 1.52 5.82
N GLY A 110 -7.07 2.15 6.62
CA GLY A 110 -7.22 3.60 6.65
C GLY A 110 -5.92 4.29 7.10
N LEU A 111 -5.26 3.74 8.13
CA LEU A 111 -3.94 4.20 8.56
C LEU A 111 -2.91 4.03 7.46
N MET A 112 -2.80 2.84 6.87
CA MET A 112 -1.83 2.58 5.80
C MET A 112 -2.06 3.49 4.59
N ARG A 113 -3.32 3.80 4.24
CA ARG A 113 -3.64 4.73 3.16
C ARG A 113 -3.18 6.15 3.47
N CYS A 114 -3.46 6.66 4.66
CA CYS A 114 -3.00 7.99 5.07
C CYS A 114 -1.47 8.05 5.19
N ALA A 115 -0.83 6.95 5.59
CA ALA A 115 0.62 6.85 5.61
C ALA A 115 1.22 6.96 4.20
N CYS A 116 0.55 6.46 3.16
CA CYS A 116 0.99 6.68 1.77
C CYS A 116 1.01 8.16 1.41
N THR A 117 -0.01 8.92 1.81
CA THR A 117 -0.06 10.37 1.58
C THR A 117 1.11 11.08 2.27
N VAL A 118 1.52 10.64 3.47
CA VAL A 118 2.72 11.19 4.13
C VAL A 118 4.00 10.88 3.34
N GLU A 119 4.12 9.67 2.78
CA GLU A 119 5.27 9.33 1.91
C GLU A 119 5.30 10.19 0.64
N GLU A 120 4.15 10.40 0.00
CA GLU A 120 3.98 11.23 -1.20
C GLU A 120 4.33 12.70 -0.93
N GLU A 121 3.88 13.25 0.19
CA GLU A 121 4.21 14.60 0.65
C GLU A 121 5.73 14.74 0.87
N TYR A 122 6.34 13.78 1.56
CA TYR A 122 7.78 13.75 1.78
C TYR A 122 8.57 13.74 0.47
N GLU A 123 8.22 12.87 -0.47
CA GLU A 123 8.89 12.79 -1.77
C GLU A 123 8.72 14.08 -2.58
N THR A 124 7.53 14.69 -2.52
CA THR A 124 7.25 15.97 -3.19
C THR A 124 8.20 17.07 -2.67
N TYR A 125 8.34 17.20 -1.35
CA TYR A 125 9.26 18.18 -0.75
C TYR A 125 10.73 17.84 -0.99
N ARG A 126 11.08 16.54 -0.99
CA ARG A 126 12.44 16.07 -1.27
C ARG A 126 12.89 16.43 -2.69
N VAL A 127 12.03 16.21 -3.69
CA VAL A 127 12.32 16.55 -5.10
C VAL A 127 12.36 18.06 -5.31
N ALA A 128 11.46 18.81 -4.66
CA ALA A 128 11.41 20.26 -4.77
C ALA A 128 12.54 20.99 -4.00
N SER A 129 13.31 20.27 -3.15
CA SER A 129 14.25 20.88 -2.20
C SER A 129 13.60 21.98 -1.36
N ASP A 130 12.38 21.72 -0.89
CA ASP A 130 11.55 22.67 -0.12
C ASP A 130 12.03 22.75 1.34
N ASP A 131 11.97 23.93 1.95
CA ASP A 131 12.35 24.16 3.35
C ASP A 131 11.55 23.30 4.34
N ARG A 132 10.34 22.85 3.95
CA ARG A 132 9.47 21.94 4.72
C ARG A 132 9.95 20.50 4.77
N LEU A 133 11.04 20.15 4.08
CA LEU A 133 11.58 18.80 4.07
C LEU A 133 11.91 18.28 5.47
N HIS A 134 12.36 19.15 6.39
CA HIS A 134 12.65 18.75 7.76
C HIS A 134 11.39 18.30 8.51
N ASP A 135 10.30 19.07 8.39
CA ASP A 135 9.03 18.76 9.04
C ASP A 135 8.41 17.50 8.42
N ALA A 136 8.45 17.37 7.09
CA ALA A 136 7.99 16.18 6.39
C ALA A 136 8.79 14.92 6.78
N GLN A 137 10.10 15.04 6.99
CA GLN A 137 10.94 13.96 7.47
C GLN A 137 10.55 13.52 8.89
N ASN A 138 10.21 14.46 9.76
CA ASN A 138 9.73 14.16 11.11
C ASN A 138 8.35 13.47 11.07
N ASP A 139 7.44 13.94 10.23
CA ASP A 139 6.13 13.34 10.02
C ASP A 139 6.22 11.92 9.47
N LEU A 140 7.13 11.69 8.52
CA LEU A 140 7.46 10.37 7.99
C LEU A 140 7.96 9.43 9.09
N ASN A 141 8.94 9.87 9.88
CA ASN A 141 9.49 9.09 10.99
C ASN A 141 8.44 8.79 12.07
N GLN A 142 7.51 9.71 12.31
CA GLN A 142 6.40 9.45 13.23
C GLN A 142 5.40 8.46 12.64
N THR A 143 5.10 8.56 11.35
CA THR A 143 4.21 7.62 10.63
C THR A 143 4.76 6.20 10.69
N PHE A 144 6.07 6.00 10.52
CA PHE A 144 6.70 4.68 10.65
C PHE A 144 6.54 4.10 12.05
N ARG A 145 6.69 4.92 13.10
CA ARG A 145 6.41 4.50 14.48
C ARG A 145 4.94 4.12 14.70
N LEU A 146 4.01 4.83 14.06
CA LEU A 146 2.57 4.51 14.14
C LEU A 146 2.25 3.19 13.42
N LEU A 147 2.89 2.91 12.29
CA LEU A 147 2.76 1.64 11.57
C LEU A 147 3.30 0.47 12.38
N ASP A 148 4.47 0.63 13.02
CA ASP A 148 5.02 -0.38 13.93
C ASP A 148 4.11 -0.63 15.13
N GLU A 149 3.57 0.45 15.72
CA GLU A 149 2.66 0.35 16.84
C GLU A 149 1.33 -0.29 16.45
N LEU A 150 0.83 -0.05 15.23
CA LEU A 150 -0.34 -0.72 14.67
C LEU A 150 -0.10 -2.22 14.61
N ASP A 151 1.04 -2.63 14.04
CA ASP A 151 1.39 -4.04 13.89
C ASP A 151 1.53 -4.74 15.24
N ASN A 152 2.24 -4.11 16.17
CA ASN A 152 2.42 -4.61 17.54
C ASN A 152 1.08 -4.73 18.26
N THR A 153 0.21 -3.71 18.15
CA THR A 153 -1.11 -3.69 18.79
C THR A 153 -1.98 -4.85 18.30
N ASN A 154 -2.07 -5.02 16.98
CA ASN A 154 -2.93 -6.04 16.38
C ASN A 154 -2.36 -7.46 16.58
N THR A 155 -1.03 -7.62 16.55
CA THR A 155 -0.36 -8.89 16.85
C THR A 155 -0.60 -9.30 18.31
N ALA A 156 -0.41 -8.39 19.27
CA ALA A 156 -0.66 -8.69 20.68
C ALA A 156 -2.13 -9.08 20.96
N ARG A 157 -3.08 -8.50 20.21
CA ARG A 157 -4.53 -8.80 20.33
C ARG A 157 -4.94 -10.12 19.70
N THR A 158 -4.25 -10.53 18.64
CA THR A 158 -4.51 -11.81 17.98
C THR A 158 -3.92 -12.99 18.74
N GLY A 159 -3.04 -12.75 19.72
CA GLY A 159 -2.61 -13.74 20.70
C GLY A 159 -1.92 -14.96 20.07
N ASP A 160 -2.23 -16.15 20.58
CA ASP A 160 -1.65 -17.44 20.14
C ASP A 160 -2.24 -17.97 18.82
N LEU A 161 -2.95 -17.16 18.05
CA LEU A 161 -3.35 -17.56 16.71
C LEU A 161 -2.09 -17.95 15.94
N SER A 162 -2.12 -19.11 15.27
CA SER A 162 -0.98 -19.64 14.51
C SER A 162 -0.62 -18.81 13.26
N ALA A 163 -1.19 -17.61 13.16
CA ALA A 163 -1.22 -16.74 11.99
C ALA A 163 -1.07 -15.29 12.45
N HIS A 164 -0.27 -14.52 11.72
CA HIS A 164 -0.22 -13.07 11.91
C HIS A 164 -1.56 -12.43 11.52
N TRP A 165 -1.99 -11.36 12.21
CA TRP A 165 -3.31 -10.75 12.01
C TRP A 165 -3.58 -10.32 10.55
N THR A 166 -2.54 -9.92 9.81
CA THR A 166 -2.68 -9.54 8.39
C THR A 166 -3.02 -10.72 7.48
N SER A 167 -2.83 -11.96 7.94
CA SER A 167 -3.26 -13.19 7.27
C SER A 167 -4.74 -13.51 7.48
N LEU A 168 -5.38 -12.94 8.50
CA LEU A 168 -6.78 -13.18 8.83
C LEU A 168 -7.75 -12.39 7.93
N LYS A 169 -7.20 -11.53 7.06
CA LYS A 169 -7.97 -10.75 6.11
C LYS A 169 -8.51 -11.66 5.01
N ASP A 170 -9.73 -11.39 4.56
CA ASP A 170 -10.36 -12.14 3.48
C ASP A 170 -9.42 -12.34 2.30
N ILE A 171 -9.37 -13.59 1.84
CA ILE A 171 -8.59 -13.98 0.68
C ILE A 171 -9.16 -13.24 -0.54
N PRO A 172 -8.33 -12.57 -1.35
CA PRO A 172 -8.77 -12.02 -2.63
C PRO A 172 -9.50 -13.10 -3.44
N LYS A 173 -10.68 -12.78 -3.99
CA LYS A 173 -11.52 -13.71 -4.77
C LYS A 173 -10.64 -14.57 -5.68
N GLY A 174 -10.62 -15.89 -5.45
CA GLY A 174 -9.79 -16.85 -6.18
C GLY A 174 -9.44 -18.10 -5.37
N ALA A 175 -8.77 -19.06 -6.00
CA ALA A 175 -8.38 -20.35 -5.39
C ALA A 175 -7.08 -20.27 -4.54
N PHE A 176 -6.54 -19.07 -4.31
CA PHE A 176 -5.24 -18.88 -3.65
C PHE A 176 -5.37 -18.86 -2.12
N GLN A 177 -4.51 -19.58 -1.42
CA GLN A 177 -4.39 -19.48 0.03
C GLN A 177 -2.91 -19.29 0.40
N GLU A 178 -2.56 -18.15 1.00
CA GLU A 178 -1.19 -17.93 1.51
C GLU A 178 -0.90 -18.71 2.81
N ARG A 179 -1.84 -19.55 3.26
CA ARG A 179 -1.71 -20.46 4.41
C ARG A 179 -1.15 -19.77 5.67
N ASN A 180 -1.65 -18.58 5.99
CA ASN A 180 -1.26 -17.85 7.21
C ASN A 180 0.19 -17.35 7.27
N LEU A 181 0.85 -17.20 6.11
CA LEU A 181 2.26 -16.77 6.03
C LEU A 181 2.42 -15.29 5.66
N LYS A 182 1.34 -14.51 5.58
CA LYS A 182 1.41 -13.06 5.34
C LYS A 182 1.88 -12.36 6.60
N ASN A 183 2.87 -11.49 6.47
CA ASN A 183 3.38 -10.63 7.55
C ASN A 183 3.01 -9.17 7.29
N PHE A 184 3.41 -8.27 8.19
CA PHE A 184 3.11 -6.84 8.05
C PHE A 184 3.77 -6.19 6.84
N ILE A 185 5.01 -6.58 6.49
CA ILE A 185 5.70 -6.05 5.30
C ILE A 185 4.92 -6.38 4.02
N GLY A 186 4.41 -7.61 3.89
CA GLY A 186 3.53 -7.97 2.76
C GLY A 186 2.28 -7.10 2.69
N ALA A 187 1.67 -6.77 3.84
CA ALA A 187 0.53 -5.84 3.90
C ALA A 187 0.94 -4.41 3.50
N ALA A 188 2.07 -3.92 4.00
CA ALA A 188 2.59 -2.59 3.67
C ALA A 188 2.92 -2.44 2.18
N ILE A 189 3.48 -3.48 1.54
CA ILE A 189 3.70 -3.51 0.09
C ILE A 189 2.37 -3.43 -0.67
N GLN A 190 1.37 -4.21 -0.26
CA GLN A 190 0.03 -4.16 -0.89
C GLN A 190 -0.65 -2.80 -0.71
N SER A 191 -0.35 -2.11 0.39
CA SER A 191 -0.77 -0.73 0.61
C SER A 191 0.11 0.30 -0.09
N ARG A 192 1.16 -0.09 -0.82
CA ARG A 192 2.09 0.78 -1.56
C ARG A 192 2.98 1.69 -0.69
N LEU A 193 3.26 1.31 0.56
CA LEU A 193 4.15 2.04 1.48
C LEU A 193 5.63 1.83 1.15
N SER A 194 6.11 2.47 0.10
CA SER A 194 7.44 2.27 -0.47
C SER A 194 8.58 2.65 0.48
N LEU A 195 8.49 3.78 1.19
CA LEU A 195 9.55 4.27 2.06
C LEU A 195 9.62 3.45 3.35
N TYR A 196 8.47 3.12 3.93
CA TYR A 196 8.40 2.24 5.09
C TYR A 196 9.00 0.86 4.79
N VAL A 197 8.62 0.26 3.66
CA VAL A 197 9.14 -1.06 3.24
C VAL A 197 10.65 -1.00 3.03
N LYS A 198 11.16 0.04 2.35
CA LYS A 198 12.61 0.26 2.17
C LYS A 198 13.33 0.37 3.51
N GLN A 199 12.80 1.14 4.45
CA GLN A 199 13.39 1.29 5.78
C GLN A 199 13.46 -0.05 6.53
N LYS A 200 12.35 -0.81 6.56
CA LYS A 200 12.28 -2.09 7.28
C LYS A 200 13.18 -3.15 6.73
N ILE A 201 13.24 -3.28 5.40
CA ILE A 201 14.12 -4.23 4.75
C ILE A 201 15.58 -3.82 4.92
N THR A 202 15.89 -2.52 4.89
CA THR A 202 17.26 -2.04 5.16
C THR A 202 17.73 -2.41 6.56
N GLN A 203 16.84 -2.33 7.55
CA GLN A 203 17.11 -2.74 8.93
C GLN A 203 17.30 -4.26 9.07
N ASN A 204 16.67 -5.07 8.22
CA ASN A 204 16.79 -6.52 8.24
C ASN A 204 16.73 -7.14 6.83
N LYS A 205 17.85 -7.07 6.10
CA LYS A 205 17.93 -7.54 4.70
C LYS A 205 17.59 -9.03 4.54
N GLY A 206 17.83 -9.83 5.56
CA GLY A 206 17.52 -11.26 5.56
C GLY A 206 16.03 -11.57 5.38
N GLN A 207 15.13 -10.60 5.61
CA GLN A 207 13.69 -10.78 5.43
C GLN A 207 13.28 -11.10 3.99
N ILE A 208 14.05 -10.66 2.99
CA ILE A 208 13.77 -10.98 1.58
C ILE A 208 13.86 -12.49 1.35
N GLN A 209 14.89 -13.13 1.88
CA GLN A 209 15.19 -14.56 1.65
C GLN A 209 14.46 -15.47 2.64
N THR A 210 14.18 -14.99 3.85
CA THR A 210 13.57 -15.79 4.93
C THR A 210 12.05 -15.80 4.92
N LYS A 211 11.40 -14.90 4.13
CA LYS A 211 9.94 -14.85 4.02
C LYS A 211 9.42 -16.15 3.41
N LYS A 212 8.60 -16.86 4.18
CA LYS A 212 7.89 -18.07 3.74
C LYS A 212 6.60 -17.70 3.01
N GLY A 213 6.11 -18.62 2.17
CA GLY A 213 4.84 -18.45 1.45
C GLY A 213 5.02 -17.56 0.23
N ARG A 214 4.22 -16.50 0.13
CA ARG A 214 4.34 -15.54 -0.98
C ARG A 214 5.59 -14.66 -0.76
N PRO A 215 6.52 -14.57 -1.73
CA PRO A 215 7.71 -13.74 -1.59
C PRO A 215 7.34 -12.25 -1.71
N LEU A 216 8.16 -11.38 -1.10
CA LEU A 216 7.93 -9.93 -1.10
C LEU A 216 7.86 -9.34 -2.52
N LEU A 217 8.66 -9.88 -3.45
CA LEU A 217 8.66 -9.46 -4.85
C LEU A 217 7.30 -9.67 -5.51
N ASP A 218 6.66 -10.81 -5.23
CA ASP A 218 5.35 -11.13 -5.80
C ASP A 218 4.22 -10.27 -5.20
N TYR A 219 4.36 -9.80 -3.95
CA TYR A 219 3.46 -8.77 -3.40
C TYR A 219 3.60 -7.45 -4.14
N ALA A 220 4.82 -7.03 -4.47
CA ALA A 220 5.08 -5.76 -5.15
C ALA A 220 4.62 -5.80 -6.63
N LEU A 221 4.72 -6.96 -7.28
CA LEU A 221 4.27 -7.15 -8.66
C LEU A 221 2.74 -7.22 -8.78
N ARG A 222 2.07 -7.75 -7.74
CA ARG A 222 0.61 -8.00 -7.75
C ARG A 222 -0.01 -7.59 -6.41
N PRO A 223 -0.09 -6.29 -6.08
CA PRO A 223 -0.49 -5.78 -4.77
C PRO A 223 -2.01 -5.88 -4.50
N THR A 224 -2.70 -6.91 -5.01
CA THR A 224 -4.13 -7.09 -4.82
C THR A 224 -4.47 -7.29 -3.35
N MET A 225 -5.34 -6.43 -2.81
CA MET A 225 -5.81 -6.47 -1.43
C MET A 225 -7.34 -6.35 -1.42
N VAL A 226 -8.01 -7.17 -0.61
CA VAL A 226 -9.41 -6.93 -0.22
C VAL A 226 -9.39 -5.96 0.93
N THR A 227 -10.18 -4.89 0.88
CA THR A 227 -10.32 -3.92 1.98
C THR A 227 -11.80 -3.62 2.22
N PRO A 228 -12.23 -3.44 3.49
CA PRO A 228 -13.56 -2.93 3.80
C PRO A 228 -13.70 -1.43 3.44
N LEU A 229 -12.61 -0.75 3.12
CA LEU A 229 -12.68 0.60 2.55
C LEU A 229 -13.31 0.52 1.17
N GLN A 230 -14.42 1.22 0.96
CA GLN A 230 -15.07 1.37 -0.35
C GLN A 230 -14.30 2.37 -1.23
N LEU A 231 -13.00 2.11 -1.44
CA LEU A 231 -12.10 2.96 -2.22
C LEU A 231 -11.74 2.29 -3.55
N PRO A 232 -11.37 3.07 -4.59
CA PRO A 232 -10.83 2.52 -5.82
C PRO A 232 -9.58 1.68 -5.52
N ILE A 233 -9.58 0.43 -5.93
CA ILE A 233 -8.42 -0.45 -5.79
C ILE A 233 -7.38 -0.01 -6.83
N GLN A 234 -6.22 0.44 -6.37
CA GLN A 234 -5.09 0.75 -7.26
C GLN A 234 -4.41 -0.56 -7.69
N GLU A 235 -4.69 -0.99 -8.92
CA GLU A 235 -4.10 -2.18 -9.53
C GLU A 235 -2.72 -1.88 -10.16
N GLY A 236 -1.94 -2.93 -10.43
CA GLY A 236 -0.62 -2.83 -11.06
C GLY A 236 0.56 -2.92 -10.10
N PRO A 237 1.79 -3.11 -10.62
CA PRO A 237 2.98 -3.28 -9.81
C PRO A 237 3.38 -1.99 -9.08
N VAL A 238 4.16 -2.09 -8.01
CA VAL A 238 4.77 -0.93 -7.33
C VAL A 238 6.24 -0.86 -7.72
N LEU A 239 6.54 -0.15 -8.81
CA LEU A 239 7.87 -0.16 -9.44
C LEU A 239 9.01 0.14 -8.45
N ALA A 240 8.83 1.17 -7.62
CA ALA A 240 9.84 1.59 -6.65
C ALA A 240 10.18 0.49 -5.61
N ILE A 241 9.22 -0.38 -5.27
CA ILE A 241 9.46 -1.51 -4.37
C ILE A 241 10.05 -2.69 -5.15
N VAL A 242 9.57 -2.96 -6.38
CA VAL A 242 10.11 -4.01 -7.24
C VAL A 242 11.62 -3.82 -7.47
N GLN A 243 12.03 -2.62 -7.89
CA GLN A 243 13.44 -2.28 -8.11
C GLN A 243 14.27 -2.52 -6.85
N PHE A 244 13.82 -1.96 -5.73
CA PHE A 244 14.53 -2.08 -4.47
C PHE A 244 14.66 -3.55 -4.01
N LEU A 245 13.63 -4.37 -4.16
CA LEU A 245 13.68 -5.79 -3.81
C LEU A 245 14.66 -6.56 -4.70
N LEU A 246 14.64 -6.31 -6.01
CA LEU A 246 15.55 -6.94 -6.97
C LEU A 246 17.01 -6.55 -6.71
N GLU A 247 17.28 -5.28 -6.45
CA GLU A 247 18.61 -4.75 -6.08
C GLU A 247 19.14 -5.37 -4.77
N ASN A 248 18.23 -5.76 -3.87
CA ASN A 248 18.56 -6.42 -2.61
C ASN A 248 18.45 -7.95 -2.69
N GLY A 249 18.44 -8.53 -3.91
CA GLY A 249 18.62 -9.96 -4.12
C GLY A 249 17.34 -10.80 -4.12
N ALA A 250 16.16 -10.20 -4.33
CA ALA A 250 14.96 -10.96 -4.63
C ALA A 250 15.10 -11.66 -5.98
N ASP A 251 14.79 -12.97 -6.04
CA ASP A 251 14.91 -13.77 -7.26
C ASP A 251 13.62 -13.70 -8.10
N PRO A 252 13.64 -13.11 -9.31
CA PRO A 252 12.46 -13.06 -10.17
C PRO A 252 12.04 -14.44 -10.71
N ASN A 253 12.94 -15.43 -10.66
CA ASN A 253 12.74 -16.79 -11.15
C ASN A 253 12.52 -17.81 -10.01
N GLU A 254 12.31 -17.36 -8.77
CA GLU A 254 12.06 -18.23 -7.63
C GLU A 254 10.87 -19.15 -7.91
N LYS A 255 11.04 -20.47 -7.74
CA LYS A 255 9.96 -21.45 -7.99
C LYS A 255 9.03 -21.53 -6.79
N LEU A 256 7.81 -20.99 -6.94
CA LEU A 256 6.85 -20.89 -5.86
C LEU A 256 5.98 -22.14 -5.76
N LYS A 257 6.21 -22.94 -4.71
CA LYS A 257 5.41 -24.16 -4.46
C LYS A 257 3.91 -23.87 -4.34
N ILE A 258 3.55 -22.73 -3.75
CA ILE A 258 2.14 -22.31 -3.58
C ILE A 258 1.44 -21.98 -4.91
N TYR A 259 2.20 -21.80 -6.00
CA TYR A 259 1.70 -21.52 -7.35
C TYR A 259 2.12 -22.62 -8.35
N GLY A 260 2.25 -23.86 -7.89
CA GLY A 260 2.58 -24.99 -8.77
C GLY A 260 3.95 -24.86 -9.46
N GLY A 261 4.91 -24.18 -8.84
CA GLY A 261 6.23 -23.96 -9.41
C GLY A 261 6.32 -22.78 -10.39
N LYS A 262 5.26 -21.97 -10.53
CA LYS A 262 5.34 -20.68 -11.22
C LYS A 262 6.28 -19.72 -10.49
N THR A 263 6.86 -18.79 -11.23
CA THR A 263 7.77 -17.75 -10.71
C THR A 263 7.05 -16.41 -10.53
N PRO A 264 7.55 -15.50 -9.66
CA PRO A 264 7.04 -14.13 -9.59
C PRO A 264 6.93 -13.47 -10.96
N TRP A 265 7.94 -13.66 -11.81
CA TRP A 265 7.95 -13.16 -13.19
C TRP A 265 6.81 -13.71 -14.04
N SER A 266 6.64 -15.03 -14.09
CA SER A 266 5.57 -15.65 -14.89
C SER A 266 4.17 -15.27 -14.41
N LEU A 267 3.99 -15.09 -13.10
CA LEU A 267 2.71 -14.69 -12.50
C LEU A 267 2.38 -13.23 -12.83
N PHE A 268 3.36 -12.34 -12.78
CA PHE A 268 3.21 -10.96 -13.22
C PHE A 268 2.82 -10.87 -14.69
N LEU A 269 3.54 -11.57 -15.57
CA LEU A 269 3.21 -11.63 -16.99
C LEU A 269 1.80 -12.22 -17.25
N SER A 270 1.37 -13.20 -16.44
CA SER A 270 0.00 -13.74 -16.50
C SER A 270 -1.06 -12.70 -16.17
N VAL A 271 -0.79 -11.83 -15.19
CA VAL A 271 -1.69 -10.70 -14.87
C VAL A 271 -1.73 -9.71 -16.02
N CYS A 272 -0.56 -9.29 -16.53
CA CYS A 272 -0.46 -8.41 -17.70
C CYS A 272 -1.23 -8.96 -18.91
N TYR A 273 -1.05 -10.24 -19.22
CA TYR A 273 -1.76 -10.89 -20.32
C TYR A 273 -3.27 -10.98 -20.07
N GLY A 274 -3.70 -11.36 -18.86
CA GLY A 274 -5.12 -11.37 -18.48
C GLY A 274 -5.79 -10.01 -18.64
N HIS A 275 -5.11 -8.93 -18.27
CA HIS A 275 -5.61 -7.56 -18.49
C HIS A 275 -5.69 -7.19 -19.97
N SER A 276 -4.77 -7.67 -20.80
CA SER A 276 -4.83 -7.45 -22.26
C SER A 276 -6.00 -8.18 -22.94
N LEU A 277 -6.62 -9.17 -22.27
CA LEU A 277 -7.79 -9.90 -22.76
C LEU A 277 -9.12 -9.32 -22.28
N GLY A 278 -9.12 -8.50 -21.22
CA GLY A 278 -10.32 -7.91 -20.65
C GLY A 278 -10.88 -6.75 -21.50
N SER A 279 -12.21 -6.66 -21.59
CA SER A 279 -12.90 -5.52 -22.24
C SER A 279 -12.84 -4.23 -21.40
N ASP A 280 -12.81 -4.38 -20.08
CA ASP A 280 -12.55 -3.30 -19.14
C ASP A 280 -11.03 -3.17 -18.98
N LYS A 281 -10.44 -2.24 -19.73
CA LYS A 281 -9.04 -1.82 -19.54
C LYS A 281 -8.91 -1.23 -18.14
N CYS A 282 -8.57 -2.07 -17.16
CA CYS A 282 -8.22 -1.56 -15.85
C CYS A 282 -7.06 -0.59 -16.03
N GLY A 283 -7.14 0.59 -15.43
CA GLY A 283 -6.26 1.74 -15.65
C GLY A 283 -4.84 1.55 -15.12
N LEU A 284 -4.20 0.46 -15.52
CA LEU A 284 -2.83 0.14 -15.18
C LEU A 284 -1.91 1.19 -15.78
N ASP A 285 -1.00 1.68 -14.95
CA ASP A 285 0.03 2.59 -15.40
C ASP A 285 1.02 1.84 -16.30
N THR A 286 0.95 2.16 -17.59
CA THR A 286 1.78 1.57 -18.63
C THR A 286 3.27 1.94 -18.48
N ASP A 287 3.61 3.04 -17.79
CA ASP A 287 4.99 3.36 -17.41
C ASP A 287 5.46 2.48 -16.25
N GLU A 288 4.65 2.29 -15.20
CA GLU A 288 4.99 1.36 -14.11
C GLU A 288 5.19 -0.06 -14.63
N ILE A 289 4.33 -0.54 -15.54
CA ILE A 289 4.44 -1.86 -16.14
C ILE A 289 5.73 -1.99 -16.96
N THR A 290 6.00 -1.01 -17.82
CA THR A 290 7.20 -1.03 -18.65
C THR A 290 8.47 -1.02 -17.80
N GLY A 291 8.54 -0.11 -16.82
CA GLY A 291 9.65 -0.04 -15.88
C GLY A 291 9.80 -1.33 -15.07
N THR A 292 8.69 -1.99 -14.73
CA THR A 292 8.70 -3.27 -14.02
C THR A 292 9.25 -4.39 -14.89
N MET A 293 8.80 -4.51 -16.15
CA MET A 293 9.32 -5.48 -17.11
C MET A 293 10.82 -5.30 -17.33
N GLU A 294 11.26 -4.05 -17.55
CA GLU A 294 12.69 -3.73 -17.70
C GLU A 294 13.50 -4.10 -16.45
N SER A 295 13.01 -3.72 -15.26
CA SER A 295 13.71 -3.98 -14.00
C SER A 295 13.83 -5.48 -13.74
N MET A 296 12.76 -6.25 -13.96
CA MET A 296 12.77 -7.71 -13.83
C MET A 296 13.80 -8.35 -14.77
N LEU A 297 13.79 -7.98 -16.05
CA LEU A 297 14.73 -8.50 -17.05
C LEU A 297 16.19 -8.12 -16.75
N LEU A 298 16.44 -6.89 -16.32
CA LEU A 298 17.77 -6.41 -15.89
C LEU A 298 18.32 -7.14 -14.67
N HIS A 299 17.45 -7.73 -13.86
CA HIS A 299 17.79 -8.51 -12.67
C HIS A 299 17.65 -10.03 -12.89
N GLY A 300 17.65 -10.46 -14.15
CA GLY A 300 17.83 -11.87 -14.50
C GLY A 300 16.53 -12.63 -14.75
N ALA A 301 15.36 -12.00 -14.73
CA ALA A 301 14.10 -12.65 -15.11
C ALA A 301 14.20 -13.30 -16.49
N ASP A 302 13.67 -14.51 -16.63
CA ASP A 302 13.76 -15.30 -17.86
C ASP A 302 13.09 -14.58 -19.05
N SER A 303 13.90 -14.22 -20.06
CA SER A 303 13.42 -13.53 -21.27
C SER A 303 12.69 -14.48 -22.22
N ALA A 304 12.93 -15.79 -22.11
CA ALA A 304 12.22 -16.81 -22.87
C ALA A 304 10.96 -17.32 -22.14
N CYS A 305 10.55 -16.66 -21.05
CA CYS A 305 9.36 -17.03 -20.30
C CYS A 305 8.11 -16.96 -21.19
N MET A 306 7.41 -18.09 -21.28
CA MET A 306 6.12 -18.21 -21.96
C MET A 306 5.01 -18.26 -20.92
N VAL A 307 3.92 -17.55 -21.18
CA VAL A 307 2.71 -17.56 -20.35
C VAL A 307 1.55 -18.11 -21.14
N THR A 308 0.74 -18.95 -20.50
CA THR A 308 -0.42 -19.59 -21.12
C THR A 308 -1.72 -19.06 -20.53
N ASP A 309 -2.69 -18.72 -21.40
CA ASP A 309 -4.09 -18.50 -21.03
C ASP A 309 -4.82 -19.85 -20.80
N ASN A 310 -6.00 -19.80 -20.19
CA ASN A 310 -7.00 -20.86 -20.11
C ASN A 310 -7.41 -21.44 -21.48
N ARG A 311 -7.10 -20.77 -22.59
CA ARG A 311 -7.28 -21.29 -23.96
C ARG A 311 -6.02 -21.97 -24.53
N ASP A 312 -5.01 -22.21 -23.70
CA ASP A 312 -3.70 -22.78 -24.07
C ASP A 312 -2.91 -21.95 -25.11
N GLU A 313 -3.31 -20.71 -25.38
CA GLU A 313 -2.52 -19.77 -26.18
C GLU A 313 -1.28 -19.35 -25.38
N GLN A 314 -0.10 -19.51 -25.99
CA GLN A 314 1.17 -19.13 -25.38
C GLN A 314 1.60 -17.76 -25.88
N MET A 315 2.02 -16.89 -24.96
CA MET A 315 2.56 -15.57 -25.27
C MET A 315 3.94 -15.40 -24.64
N ASN A 316 4.86 -14.83 -25.42
CA ASN A 316 6.15 -14.38 -24.93
C ASN A 316 6.07 -12.93 -24.39
N VAL A 317 7.16 -12.47 -23.77
CA VAL A 317 7.22 -11.15 -23.13
C VAL A 317 6.90 -9.99 -24.08
N LEU A 318 7.38 -10.03 -25.33
CA LEU A 318 7.17 -8.96 -26.31
C LEU A 318 5.73 -8.98 -26.85
N GLU A 319 5.17 -10.17 -27.09
CA GLU A 319 3.77 -10.31 -27.51
C GLU A 319 2.81 -9.77 -26.44
N ILE A 320 3.10 -10.03 -25.16
CA ILE A 320 2.33 -9.46 -24.05
C ILE A 320 2.45 -7.92 -24.07
N ALA A 321 3.67 -7.38 -24.21
CA ALA A 321 3.91 -5.94 -24.25
C ALA A 321 3.15 -5.25 -25.41
N GLU A 322 3.14 -5.87 -26.60
CA GLU A 322 2.42 -5.37 -27.77
C GLU A 322 0.89 -5.44 -27.56
N ARG A 323 0.39 -6.53 -26.98
CA ARG A 323 -1.03 -6.71 -26.70
C ARG A 323 -1.56 -5.80 -25.59
N MET A 324 -0.69 -5.40 -24.66
CA MET A 324 -0.98 -4.36 -23.68
C MET A 324 -1.03 -2.95 -24.27
N GLU A 325 -0.89 -2.79 -25.59
CA GLU A 325 -0.86 -1.50 -26.30
C GLU A 325 0.24 -0.56 -25.78
N LEU A 326 1.36 -1.12 -25.31
CA LEU A 326 2.52 -0.30 -24.95
C LEU A 326 3.06 0.39 -26.21
N SER A 327 3.47 1.65 -26.06
CA SER A 327 4.02 2.41 -27.19
C SER A 327 5.25 1.72 -27.79
N GLU A 328 5.47 1.91 -29.09
CA GLU A 328 6.59 1.28 -29.80
C GLU A 328 7.95 1.61 -29.13
N CYS A 329 8.10 2.82 -28.60
CA CYS A 329 9.27 3.23 -27.82
C CYS A 329 9.49 2.33 -26.58
N ARG A 330 8.42 2.02 -25.83
CA ARG A 330 8.48 1.16 -24.64
C ARG A 330 8.78 -0.30 -25.00
N VAL A 331 8.13 -0.84 -26.03
CA VAL A 331 8.43 -2.19 -26.55
C VAL A 331 9.88 -2.28 -27.03
N CYS A 332 10.39 -1.24 -27.68
CA CYS A 332 11.78 -1.17 -28.12
C CYS A 332 12.77 -1.19 -26.94
N ARG A 333 12.46 -0.49 -25.83
CA ARG A 333 13.27 -0.53 -24.61
C ARG A 333 13.32 -1.94 -24.00
N ILE A 334 12.16 -2.62 -23.86
CA ILE A 334 12.08 -4.00 -23.37
C ILE A 334 12.93 -4.93 -24.26
N ARG A 335 12.75 -4.84 -25.58
CA ARG A 335 13.53 -5.62 -26.56
C ARG A 335 15.03 -5.39 -26.44
N LYS A 336 15.46 -4.14 -26.21
CA LYS A 336 16.87 -3.79 -26.01
C LYS A 336 17.45 -4.46 -24.76
N VAL A 337 16.70 -4.48 -23.65
CA VAL A 337 17.11 -5.16 -22.41
C VAL A 337 17.22 -6.68 -22.62
N MET A 338 16.26 -7.30 -23.31
CA MET A 338 16.30 -8.74 -23.61
C MET A 338 17.52 -9.11 -24.45
N ARG A 339 17.81 -8.38 -25.53
CA ARG A 339 18.98 -8.62 -26.40
C ARG A 339 20.30 -8.41 -25.67
N ALA A 340 20.37 -7.39 -24.79
CA ALA A 340 21.55 -7.16 -23.98
C ALA A 340 21.86 -8.40 -23.13
N LYS A 341 20.85 -9.02 -22.52
CA LYS A 341 21.00 -10.25 -21.73
C LYS A 341 21.52 -11.44 -22.56
N GLU A 342 20.97 -11.66 -23.76
CA GLU A 342 21.43 -12.72 -24.68
C GLU A 342 22.90 -12.57 -25.09
N THR A 343 23.38 -11.33 -25.17
CA THR A 343 24.78 -11.02 -25.51
C THR A 343 25.71 -11.09 -24.29
N THR A 344 25.17 -11.14 -23.06
CA THR A 344 25.94 -11.00 -21.82
C THR A 344 26.43 -12.36 -21.30
N GLN A 345 27.52 -12.84 -21.90
CA GLN A 345 28.65 -13.43 -21.17
C GLN A 345 29.68 -12.33 -20.74
N GLN A 346 29.33 -11.03 -20.84
CA GLN A 346 30.23 -9.89 -20.54
C GLN A 346 29.61 -8.86 -19.57
N PRO A 347 29.99 -8.84 -18.28
CA PRO A 347 29.37 -8.04 -17.21
C PRO A 347 29.28 -6.50 -17.45
N GLY A 348 30.11 -5.94 -18.33
CA GLY A 348 30.19 -4.48 -18.55
C GLY A 348 29.00 -3.86 -19.30
N LEU A 349 28.26 -4.66 -20.08
CA LEU A 349 27.15 -4.15 -20.91
C LEU A 349 25.89 -3.88 -20.08
N LEU A 350 25.59 -4.74 -19.09
CA LEU A 350 24.50 -4.52 -18.14
C LEU A 350 24.72 -3.27 -17.28
N LYS A 351 25.97 -3.00 -16.84
CA LYS A 351 26.32 -1.78 -16.10
C LYS A 351 26.06 -0.53 -16.96
N ARG A 352 26.45 -0.55 -18.24
CA ARG A 352 26.17 0.55 -19.19
C ARG A 352 24.69 0.74 -19.49
N VAL A 353 23.91 -0.33 -19.63
CA VAL A 353 22.46 -0.25 -19.84
C VAL A 353 21.76 0.32 -18.59
N ARG A 354 22.22 -0.05 -17.38
CA ARG A 354 21.74 0.56 -16.13
C ARG A 354 22.02 2.07 -16.09
N THR A 355 23.23 2.51 -16.40
CA THR A 355 23.58 3.93 -16.47
C THR A 355 22.76 4.69 -17.53
N LEU A 356 22.52 4.07 -18.70
CA LEU A 356 21.74 4.68 -19.79
C LEU A 356 20.24 4.78 -19.51
N ILE A 357 19.67 3.86 -18.71
CA ILE A 357 18.23 3.86 -18.38
C ILE A 357 17.95 4.67 -17.12
N TRP A 358 18.85 4.62 -16.12
CA TRP A 358 18.59 5.14 -14.77
C TRP A 358 19.43 6.36 -14.37
N GLY A 359 20.39 6.80 -15.20
CA GLY A 359 21.18 8.01 -14.92
C GLY A 359 22.12 7.90 -13.71
N GLU A 360 22.50 6.69 -13.28
CA GLU A 360 23.48 6.49 -12.21
C GLU A 360 24.88 6.92 -12.68
N LEU A 361 25.29 8.14 -12.31
CA LEU A 361 26.69 8.54 -12.23
C LEU A 361 27.26 8.05 -10.89
N GLU A 362 28.46 7.46 -10.96
CA GLU A 362 29.18 6.82 -9.84
C GLU A 362 29.31 7.67 -8.57
#